data_AF-A0A482KFC4-F1
#
_entry.id   AF-A0A482KFC4-F1
#
_cell.length_a   1.000
_cell.length_b   1.000
_cell.length_c   1.000
_cell.angle_alpha   90.00
_cell.angle_beta   90.00
_cell.angle_gamma   90.00
#
_symmetry.space_group_name_H-M   'P 1'
#
loop_
_entity.id
_entity.type
_entity.pdbx_description
1 polymer ?
#
loop_
_entity_poly.entity_id
_entity_poly.type
_entity_poly.pdbx_seq_one_letter_code
_entity_poly.pdbx_strand_id
1 'polypeptide(L)'
;MEVSLKMESKVVVKVEHDNDKLRVELNVSKRDDFNYQMHFAISERAYALLTVMIGRALMLPRGTVFSCYEILELIGDDVYADIYDDEVYAIDYLFDLYFEQRCKLHHLYEVTSEDNAKAFIR
;
A
#
# COMPACT_ATOMS: atom_id res chain seq x y z
N MET A 1 30.64 22.09 12.55
CA MET A 1 29.20 21.88 12.32
C MET A 1 29.06 20.88 11.20
N GLU A 2 28.89 19.60 11.52
CA GLU A 2 28.58 18.59 10.51
C GLU A 2 27.12 18.78 10.07
N VAL A 3 26.93 19.08 8.80
CA VAL A 3 25.62 19.04 8.17
C VAL A 3 25.28 17.56 8.02
N SER A 4 24.51 17.03 8.97
CA SER A 4 23.87 15.72 8.82
C SER A 4 22.91 15.84 7.62
N LEU A 5 23.33 15.34 6.47
CA LEU A 5 22.49 15.15 5.30
C LEU A 5 21.40 14.17 5.72
N LYS A 6 20.22 14.68 6.08
CA LYS A 6 19.05 13.86 6.39
C LYS A 6 18.78 12.96 5.18
N MET A 7 19.10 11.69 5.29
CA MET A 7 18.78 10.71 4.26
C MET A 7 17.24 10.70 4.12
N GLU A 8 16.74 11.08 2.96
CA GLU A 8 15.33 11.04 2.65
C GLU A 8 14.95 9.59 2.33
N SER A 9 13.80 9.13 2.85
CA SER A 9 13.29 7.81 2.51
C SER A 9 13.05 7.74 1.00
N LYS A 10 13.59 6.70 0.36
CA LYS A 10 13.48 6.49 -1.07
C LYS A 10 12.68 5.23 -1.34
N VAL A 11 11.63 5.37 -2.14
CA VAL A 11 10.87 4.24 -2.68
C VAL A 11 11.11 4.20 -4.17
N VAL A 12 11.59 3.07 -4.68
CA VAL A 12 11.71 2.80 -6.11
C VAL A 12 10.78 1.64 -6.45
N VAL A 13 9.85 1.91 -7.35
CA VAL A 13 8.93 0.90 -7.88
C VAL A 13 9.35 0.58 -9.30
N LYS A 14 9.57 -0.70 -9.60
CA LYS A 14 9.63 -1.19 -10.98
C LYS A 14 8.39 -2.03 -11.24
N VAL A 15 7.80 -1.82 -12.40
CA VAL A 15 6.63 -2.56 -12.85
C VAL A 15 6.97 -3.16 -14.19
N GLU A 16 6.90 -4.48 -14.27
CA GLU A 16 7.12 -5.24 -15.49
C GLU A 16 5.85 -6.03 -15.83
N HIS A 17 5.54 -6.13 -17.12
CA HIS A 17 4.51 -7.04 -17.59
C HIS A 17 5.20 -8.34 -18.01
N ASP A 18 4.76 -9.46 -17.45
CA ASP A 18 5.22 -10.79 -17.85
C ASP A 18 4.00 -11.70 -18.08
N ASN A 19 3.67 -11.94 -19.35
CA ASN A 19 2.43 -12.58 -19.78
C ASN A 19 1.19 -11.88 -19.17
N ASP A 20 0.22 -12.63 -18.65
CA ASP A 20 -1.02 -12.14 -18.01
C ASP A 20 -0.82 -11.67 -16.56
N LYS A 21 0.42 -11.37 -16.16
CA LYS A 21 0.78 -10.95 -14.80
C LYS A 21 1.60 -9.67 -14.80
N LEU A 22 1.34 -8.85 -13.79
CA LEU A 22 2.12 -7.68 -13.46
C LEU A 22 3.08 -8.02 -12.34
N ARG A 23 4.38 -7.85 -12.60
CA ARG A 23 5.42 -7.96 -11.58
C ARG A 23 5.73 -6.58 -11.03
N VAL A 24 5.57 -6.42 -9.72
CA VAL A 24 5.89 -5.19 -9.01
C VAL A 24 7.06 -5.46 -8.09
N GLU A 25 8.19 -4.82 -8.37
CA GLU A 25 9.35 -4.82 -7.49
C GLU A 25 9.38 -3.50 -6.72
N LEU A 26 9.31 -3.61 -5.40
CA LEU A 26 9.36 -2.49 -4.48
C LEU A 26 10.69 -2.49 -3.74
N ASN A 27 11.47 -1.42 -3.89
CA ASN A 27 12.67 -1.20 -3.10
C ASN A 27 12.45 0.01 -2.19
N VAL A 28 12.48 -0.21 -0.87
CA VAL A 28 12.31 0.85 0.11
C VAL A 28 13.57 0.98 0.94
N SER A 29 14.15 2.18 0.90
CA SER A 29 15.24 2.59 1.75
C SER A 29 14.74 3.65 2.73
N LYS A 30 14.74 3.33 4.03
CA LYS A 30 14.39 4.26 5.11
C LYS A 30 15.66 4.85 5.75
N ARG A 31 15.47 5.74 6.72
CA ARG A 31 16.58 6.24 7.57
C ARG A 31 17.14 5.08 8.40
N ASP A 32 18.37 5.27 8.88
CA ASP A 32 19.07 4.30 9.76
C ASP A 32 19.40 2.96 9.09
N ASP A 33 19.69 3.00 7.79
CA ASP A 33 20.08 1.84 6.96
C ASP A 33 19.06 0.69 6.92
N PHE A 34 17.82 0.93 7.34
CA PHE A 34 16.73 -0.02 7.18
C PHE A 34 16.27 -0.08 5.72
N ASN A 35 16.57 -1.19 5.06
CA ASN A 35 16.23 -1.44 3.66
C ASN A 35 15.40 -2.72 3.55
N TYR A 36 14.33 -2.68 2.77
CA TYR A 36 13.57 -3.87 2.41
C TYR A 36 13.18 -3.87 0.94
N GLN A 37 13.03 -5.08 0.42
CA GLN A 37 12.59 -5.33 -0.94
C GLN A 37 11.37 -6.25 -0.91
N MET A 38 10.34 -5.90 -1.67
CA MET A 38 9.16 -6.72 -1.85
C MET A 38 8.93 -6.98 -3.33
N HIS A 39 8.47 -8.20 -3.62
CA HIS A 39 8.15 -8.64 -4.97
C HIS A 39 6.72 -9.16 -4.97
N PHE A 40 5.87 -8.55 -5.78
CA PHE A 40 4.52 -9.01 -6.03
C PHE A 40 4.40 -9.46 -7.48
N ALA A 41 3.67 -10.54 -7.69
CA ALA A 41 3.22 -10.95 -9.02
C ALA A 41 1.69 -11.03 -8.97
N ILE A 42 1.03 -9.95 -9.39
CA ILE A 42 -0.43 -9.82 -9.37
C ILE A 42 -0.99 -10.04 -10.77
N SER A 43 -2.18 -10.60 -10.87
CA SER A 43 -2.91 -10.69 -12.13
C SER A 43 -3.32 -9.31 -12.64
N GLU A 44 -3.64 -9.22 -13.93
CA GLU A 44 -4.24 -8.00 -14.49
C GLU A 44 -5.54 -7.60 -13.79
N ARG A 45 -6.32 -8.59 -13.31
CA ARG A 45 -7.56 -8.35 -12.57
C ARG A 45 -7.29 -7.67 -11.22
N ALA A 46 -6.34 -8.20 -10.46
CA ALA A 46 -5.91 -7.60 -9.20
C ALA A 46 -5.38 -6.17 -9.39
N TYR A 47 -4.61 -5.94 -10.46
CA TYR A 47 -4.14 -4.59 -10.80
C TYR A 47 -5.28 -3.63 -11.20
N ALA A 48 -6.25 -4.12 -11.97
CA ALA A 48 -7.44 -3.34 -12.32
C ALA A 48 -8.24 -2.96 -11.07
N LEU A 49 -8.42 -3.91 -10.13
CA LEU A 49 -9.06 -3.65 -8.85
C LEU A 49 -8.32 -2.58 -8.04
N LEU A 50 -7.00 -2.69 -7.89
CA LEU A 50 -6.18 -1.67 -7.22
C LEU A 50 -6.39 -0.27 -7.84
N THR A 51 -6.46 -0.18 -9.16
CA THR A 51 -6.70 1.08 -9.87
C THR A 51 -8.10 1.65 -9.55
N VAL A 52 -9.13 0.80 -9.54
CA VAL A 52 -10.50 1.20 -9.18
C VAL A 52 -10.56 1.66 -7.72
N MET A 53 -9.90 0.94 -6.81
CA MET A 53 -9.81 1.30 -5.39
C MET A 53 -9.19 2.66 -5.19
N ILE A 54 -8.04 2.93 -5.83
CA ILE A 54 -7.39 4.25 -5.78
C ILE A 54 -8.34 5.33 -6.29
N GLY A 55 -9.01 5.08 -7.43
CA GLY A 55 -9.99 6.00 -7.98
C GLY A 55 -11.13 6.31 -7.01
N ARG A 56 -11.68 5.28 -6.34
CA ARG A 56 -12.75 5.44 -5.34
C ARG A 56 -12.30 6.22 -4.12
N ALA A 57 -11.15 5.89 -3.56
CA ALA A 57 -10.59 6.60 -2.43
C ALA A 57 -10.34 8.09 -2.74
N LEU A 58 -9.85 8.41 -3.95
CA LEU A 58 -9.66 9.80 -4.38
C LEU A 58 -10.96 10.58 -4.59
N MET A 59 -12.10 9.90 -4.77
CA MET A 59 -13.42 10.53 -4.89
C MET A 59 -14.10 10.78 -3.54
N LEU A 60 -13.55 10.25 -2.44
CA LEU A 60 -14.12 10.49 -1.12
C LEU A 60 -14.03 11.97 -0.72
N PRO A 61 -14.97 12.47 0.10
CA PRO A 61 -14.90 13.82 0.64
C PRO A 61 -13.54 14.09 1.30
N ARG A 62 -13.04 15.32 1.18
CA ARG A 62 -11.77 15.69 1.77
C ARG A 62 -11.79 15.50 3.30
N GLY A 63 -10.73 14.87 3.83
CA GLY A 63 -10.62 14.60 5.27
C GLY A 63 -11.30 13.30 5.71
N THR A 64 -11.93 12.57 4.78
CA THR A 64 -12.39 11.20 5.04
C THR A 64 -11.18 10.33 5.35
N VAL A 65 -11.26 9.62 6.48
CA VAL A 65 -10.36 8.51 6.79
C VAL A 65 -10.97 7.25 6.20
N PHE A 66 -10.14 6.42 5.57
CA PHE A 66 -10.55 5.18 4.95
C PHE A 66 -9.43 4.14 5.08
N SER A 67 -9.81 2.87 4.98
CA SER A 67 -8.94 1.70 4.89
C SER A 67 -9.17 0.98 3.56
N CYS A 68 -8.24 0.09 3.20
CA CYS A 68 -8.36 -0.78 2.03
C CYS A 68 -9.70 -1.56 2.04
N TYR A 69 -10.07 -2.16 3.16
CA TYR A 69 -11.31 -2.93 3.31
C TYR A 69 -12.57 -2.09 3.14
N GLU A 70 -12.62 -0.88 3.71
CA GLU A 70 -13.76 0.01 3.52
C GLU A 70 -13.94 0.40 2.04
N ILE A 71 -12.83 0.57 1.31
CA ILE A 71 -12.89 0.84 -0.13
C ILE A 71 -13.37 -0.39 -0.92
N LEU A 72 -12.95 -1.60 -0.52
CA LEU A 72 -13.43 -2.86 -1.12
C LEU A 72 -14.94 -3.04 -0.90
N GLU A 73 -15.42 -2.81 0.32
CA GLU A 73 -16.87 -2.86 0.64
C GLU A 73 -17.68 -1.86 -0.20
N LEU A 74 -17.14 -0.67 -0.45
CA LEU A 74 -17.79 0.34 -1.30
C LEU A 74 -17.82 -0.05 -2.78
N ILE A 75 -16.89 -0.88 -3.24
CA ILE A 75 -16.85 -1.38 -4.62
C ILE A 75 -17.82 -2.54 -4.79
N GLY A 76 -17.94 -3.41 -3.78
CA GLY A 76 -18.81 -4.58 -3.78
C GLY A 76 -18.06 -5.88 -4.06
N ASP A 77 -18.43 -6.92 -3.29
CA ASP A 77 -17.80 -8.24 -3.28
C ASP A 77 -17.87 -8.96 -4.63
N ASP A 78 -18.87 -8.66 -5.44
CA ASP A 78 -19.06 -9.24 -6.77
C ASP A 78 -17.95 -8.84 -7.76
N VAL A 79 -17.30 -7.69 -7.53
CA VAL A 79 -16.22 -7.19 -8.40
C VAL A 79 -14.91 -7.92 -8.17
N TYR A 80 -14.69 -8.45 -6.95
CA TYR A 80 -13.41 -9.05 -6.56
C TYR A 80 -13.51 -10.48 -6.02
N ALA A 81 -14.68 -11.13 -6.14
CA ALA A 81 -14.88 -12.53 -5.75
C ALA A 81 -13.92 -13.53 -6.45
N ASP A 82 -13.38 -13.15 -7.61
CA ASP A 82 -12.43 -13.96 -8.39
C ASP A 82 -10.95 -13.64 -8.08
N ILE A 83 -10.67 -12.77 -7.10
CA ILE A 83 -9.31 -12.39 -6.70
C ILE A 83 -8.86 -13.32 -5.56
N TYR A 84 -7.63 -13.85 -5.65
CA TYR A 84 -7.09 -14.71 -4.60
C TYR A 84 -6.71 -13.91 -3.35
N ASP A 85 -6.84 -14.50 -2.16
CA ASP A 85 -6.49 -13.84 -0.88
C ASP A 85 -5.06 -13.26 -0.87
N ASP A 86 -4.09 -13.97 -1.47
CA ASP A 86 -2.71 -13.50 -1.60
C ASP A 86 -2.60 -12.24 -2.47
N GLU A 87 -3.46 -12.10 -3.48
CA GLU A 87 -3.53 -10.90 -4.30
C GLU A 87 -4.20 -9.75 -3.54
N VAL A 88 -5.19 -10.04 -2.69
CA VAL A 88 -5.79 -9.03 -1.79
C VAL A 88 -4.74 -8.46 -0.85
N TYR A 89 -3.87 -9.29 -0.28
CA TYR A 89 -2.74 -8.83 0.53
C TYR A 89 -1.78 -7.92 -0.26
N ALA A 90 -1.46 -8.28 -1.50
CA ALA A 90 -0.62 -7.44 -2.36
C ALA A 90 -1.30 -6.09 -2.68
N ILE A 91 -2.61 -6.10 -2.93
CA ILE A 91 -3.41 -4.90 -3.21
C ILE A 91 -3.43 -3.98 -1.99
N ASP A 92 -3.69 -4.52 -0.79
CA ASP A 92 -3.69 -3.77 0.47
C ASP A 92 -2.37 -3.00 0.66
N TYR A 93 -1.25 -3.71 0.53
CA TYR A 93 0.06 -3.12 0.66
C TYR A 93 0.35 -2.02 -0.40
N LEU A 94 0.04 -2.30 -1.66
CA LEU A 94 0.28 -1.35 -2.76
C LEU A 94 -0.64 -0.12 -2.68
N PHE A 95 -1.86 -0.31 -2.19
CA PHE A 95 -2.84 0.74 -1.97
C PHE A 95 -2.39 1.70 -0.88
N ASP A 96 -1.99 1.19 0.28
CA ASP A 96 -1.45 1.99 1.38
C ASP A 96 -0.22 2.76 0.95
N LEU A 97 0.73 2.09 0.28
CA LEU A 97 1.93 2.73 -0.21
C LEU A 97 1.63 3.89 -1.17
N TYR A 98 0.65 3.74 -2.06
CA TYR A 98 0.25 4.82 -2.98
C TYR A 98 -0.15 6.09 -2.21
N PHE A 99 -0.97 5.95 -1.17
CA PHE A 99 -1.45 7.07 -0.38
C PHE A 99 -0.38 7.61 0.59
N GLU A 100 0.48 6.76 1.15
CA GLU A 100 1.65 7.20 1.90
C GLU A 100 2.56 8.10 1.05
N GLN A 101 2.88 7.69 -0.18
CA GLN A 101 3.77 8.44 -1.08
C GLN A 101 3.11 9.69 -1.64
N ARG A 102 1.86 9.60 -2.10
CA ARG A 102 1.18 10.70 -2.80
C ARG A 102 0.56 11.72 -1.87
N CYS A 103 0.07 11.30 -0.70
CA CYS A 103 -0.62 12.17 0.24
C CYS A 103 0.23 12.57 1.45
N LYS A 104 1.48 12.07 1.58
CA LYS A 104 2.30 12.21 2.80
C LYS A 104 1.44 11.96 4.03
N LEU A 105 0.87 10.77 4.12
CA LEU A 105 0.09 10.32 5.27
C LEU A 105 1.03 10.06 6.47
N HIS A 106 1.58 11.14 7.01
CA HIS A 106 2.34 11.15 8.27
C HIS A 106 1.46 10.90 9.50
N HIS A 107 0.19 10.48 9.34
CA HIS A 107 -0.78 10.36 10.45
C HIS A 107 -1.63 9.08 10.47
N LEU A 108 -1.39 8.08 9.62
CA LEU A 108 -2.13 6.80 9.73
C LEU A 108 -1.50 5.79 10.72
N TYR A 109 -0.25 6.01 11.16
CA TYR A 109 0.43 5.12 12.12
C TYR A 109 0.44 5.60 13.58
N GLU A 110 -0.03 6.82 13.88
CA GLU A 110 -0.11 7.31 15.27
C GLU A 110 -1.29 6.73 16.07
N VAL A 111 -2.17 5.94 15.45
CA VAL A 111 -3.36 5.38 16.14
C VAL A 111 -3.38 3.85 16.20
N THR A 112 -2.46 3.13 15.54
CA THR A 112 -2.49 1.65 15.52
C THR A 112 -1.26 0.96 16.13
N SER A 113 -0.17 1.68 16.44
CA SER A 113 1.07 1.03 16.89
C SER A 113 1.24 0.91 18.41
N GLU A 114 0.75 1.83 19.24
CA GLU A 114 0.94 1.69 20.71
C GLU A 114 -0.16 0.88 21.41
N ASP A 115 -1.40 0.92 20.93
CA ASP A 115 -2.51 0.21 21.60
C ASP A 115 -2.70 -1.24 21.12
N ASN A 116 -2.36 -1.55 19.86
CA ASN A 116 -2.49 -2.93 19.34
C ASN A 116 -1.22 -3.79 19.51
N ALA A 117 -0.03 -3.19 19.66
CA ALA A 117 1.20 -3.96 19.93
C ALA A 117 1.17 -4.65 21.30
N LYS A 118 0.39 -4.13 22.27
CA LYS A 118 0.15 -4.78 23.56
C LYS A 118 -0.82 -5.95 23.49
N ALA A 119 -1.57 -6.12 22.39
CA ALA A 119 -2.52 -7.20 22.22
C ALA A 119 -1.89 -8.48 21.62
N PHE A 120 -0.73 -8.37 20.98
CA PHE A 120 -0.05 -9.49 20.31
C PHE A 120 1.19 -10.04 21.03
N ILE A 121 1.57 -9.46 22.17
CA ILE A 121 2.57 -10.04 23.09
C ILE A 121 1.82 -10.54 24.33
N ARG A 122 1.37 -11.80 24.25
CA ARG A 122 1.09 -12.66 25.41
C ARG A 122 1.70 -14.03 25.17
#